data_AF-A0A0A9D9E9-F1
#
_entry.id   AF-A0A0A9D9E9-F1
#
_cell.length_a   1.000
_cell.length_b   1.000
_cell.length_c   1.000
_cell.angle_alpha   90.00
_cell.angle_beta   90.00
_cell.angle_gamma   90.00
#
_symmetry.space_group_name_H-M   'P 1'
#
loop_
_entity.id
_entity.type
_entity.pdbx_description
1 polymer ?
#
loop_
_entity_poly.entity_id
_entity_poly.type
_entity_poly.pdbx_seq_one_letter_code
_entity_poly.pdbx_strand_id
1 'polypeptide(L)'
;MSNREVVQAAQLQAEGAIPEWVTAIVKLEVGDDGTGDVHFEAFQMSEICVKLFKDGVLETEIGDSDDPRLSKMRKEVVAGGKDTMEVDNDFFLVPVKISDHQGPLSVGFPIENRGSRVGMSALRSHLDRVKHLPFVKRISDFHLLLQVASFLDVKADVPALAACVKTQSRVPEGYQLLIESLASQG
;
A
#
# COMPACT_ATOMS: atom_id res chain seq x y z
N MET A 1 2.09 15.03 9.76
CA MET A 1 0.90 14.63 8.98
C MET A 1 -0.12 15.76 9.06
N SER A 2 -0.70 16.20 7.95
CA SER A 2 -1.76 17.21 7.92
C SER A 2 -3.09 16.66 8.43
N ASN A 3 -4.04 17.52 8.80
CA ASN A 3 -5.37 17.13 9.24
C ASN A 3 -6.13 16.31 8.17
N ARG A 4 -5.95 16.62 6.88
CA ARG A 4 -6.50 15.84 5.76
C ARG A 4 -5.94 14.43 5.72
N GLU A 5 -4.62 14.31 5.89
CA GLU A 5 -3.94 13.01 5.95
C GLU A 5 -4.32 12.22 7.21
N VAL A 6 -4.52 12.88 8.36
CA VAL A 6 -5.01 12.25 9.60
C VAL A 6 -6.41 11.68 9.39
N VAL A 7 -7.35 12.46 8.85
CA VAL A 7 -8.71 12.00 8.57
C VAL A 7 -8.70 10.81 7.61
N GLN A 8 -7.94 10.91 6.51
CA GLN A 8 -7.82 9.82 5.54
C GLN A 8 -7.21 8.56 6.17
N ALA A 9 -6.13 8.69 6.93
CA ALA A 9 -5.49 7.57 7.61
C ALA A 9 -6.42 6.94 8.65
N ALA A 10 -7.12 7.75 9.44
CA ALA A 10 -8.09 7.28 10.43
C ALA A 10 -9.26 6.54 9.77
N GLN A 11 -9.77 7.05 8.64
CA GLN A 11 -10.82 6.39 7.87
C GLN A 11 -10.36 5.03 7.36
N LEU A 12 -9.23 4.97 6.65
CA LEU A 12 -8.72 3.73 6.07
C LEU A 12 -8.39 2.70 7.15
N GLN A 13 -7.80 3.12 8.27
CA GLN A 13 -7.54 2.24 9.40
C GLN A 13 -8.82 1.77 10.10
N ALA A 14 -9.84 2.63 10.20
CA ALA A 14 -11.14 2.28 10.78
C ALA A 14 -11.90 1.24 9.94
N GLU A 15 -11.86 1.38 8.62
CA GLU A 15 -12.53 0.52 7.63
C GLU A 15 -11.77 -0.78 7.35
N GLY A 16 -10.44 -0.76 7.44
CA GLY A 16 -9.59 -1.89 7.08
C GLY A 16 -9.78 -3.15 7.92
N ALA A 17 -10.38 -3.02 9.12
CA ALA A 17 -10.66 -4.12 10.06
C ALA A 17 -9.46 -5.06 10.36
N ILE A 18 -8.24 -4.60 10.09
CA ILE A 18 -6.99 -5.30 10.39
C ILE A 18 -6.35 -4.68 11.63
N PRO A 19 -5.82 -5.51 12.56
CA PRO A 19 -5.27 -5.01 13.82
C PRO A 19 -3.96 -4.24 13.62
N GLU A 20 -3.19 -4.60 12.59
CA GLU A 20 -1.92 -3.99 12.23
C GLU A 20 -2.13 -3.09 11.02
N TRP A 21 -1.89 -1.79 11.19
CA TRP A 21 -2.06 -0.80 10.14
C TRP A 21 -0.86 0.13 10.10
N VAL A 22 -0.40 0.46 8.89
CA VAL A 22 0.67 1.44 8.69
C VAL A 22 0.30 2.37 7.56
N THR A 23 0.39 3.67 7.83
CA THR A 23 0.36 4.74 6.83
C THR A 23 1.80 5.21 6.61
N ALA A 24 2.31 5.03 5.39
CA ALA A 24 3.61 5.53 4.99
C ALA A 24 3.46 6.90 4.31
N ILE A 25 4.20 7.89 4.78
CA ILE A 25 4.33 9.21 4.15
C ILE A 25 5.68 9.27 3.45
N VAL A 26 5.64 9.71 2.20
CA VAL A 26 6.85 9.99 1.40
C VAL A 26 6.93 11.49 1.20
N LYS A 27 8.02 12.09 1.66
CA LYS A 27 8.33 13.51 1.45
C LYS A 27 9.51 13.62 0.52
N LEU A 28 9.37 14.46 -0.50
CA LEU A 28 10.48 14.85 -1.36
C LEU A 28 10.99 16.19 -0.86
N GLU A 29 12.22 16.23 -0.35
CA GLU A 29 12.92 17.45 -0.01
C GLU A 29 13.80 17.84 -1.17
N VAL A 30 13.49 18.95 -1.84
CA VAL A 30 14.32 19.47 -2.93
C VAL A 30 15.31 20.45 -2.33
N GLY A 31 16.60 20.09 -2.38
CA GLY A 31 17.70 20.95 -1.99
C GLY A 31 17.89 22.13 -2.94
N ASP A 32 18.62 23.14 -2.48
CA ASP A 32 18.86 24.39 -3.21
C ASP A 32 19.61 24.20 -4.55
N ASP A 33 20.31 23.07 -4.71
CA ASP A 33 21.02 22.67 -5.93
C ASP A 33 20.16 21.85 -6.90
N GLY A 34 18.88 21.63 -6.56
CA GLY A 34 17.94 20.83 -7.33
C GLY A 34 18.07 19.33 -7.10
N THR A 35 18.93 18.88 -6.17
CA THR A 35 18.96 17.48 -5.74
C THR A 35 17.77 17.19 -4.81
N GLY A 36 17.05 16.10 -5.06
CA GLY A 36 15.91 15.69 -4.24
C GLY A 36 16.31 14.57 -3.29
N ASP A 37 16.16 14.78 -1.98
CA ASP A 37 16.21 13.70 -1.00
C ASP A 37 14.80 13.18 -0.73
N VAL A 38 14.68 11.86 -0.56
CA VAL A 38 13.39 11.20 -0.33
C VAL A 38 13.34 10.71 1.11
N HIS A 39 12.52 11.37 1.91
CA HIS A 39 12.30 11.01 3.30
C HIS A 39 11.05 10.14 3.46
N PHE A 40 11.18 9.04 4.21
CA PHE A 40 10.10 8.12 4.52
C PHE A 40 9.80 8.15 6.01
N GLU A 41 8.53 8.36 6.33
CA GLU A 41 8.01 8.21 7.69
C GLU A 41 6.86 7.21 7.67
N ALA A 42 6.76 6.39 8.71
CA ALA A 42 5.68 5.44 8.86
C ALA A 42 4.97 5.68 10.21
N PHE A 43 3.65 5.73 10.17
CA PHE A 43 2.82 5.96 11.34
C PHE A 43 1.64 5.00 11.36
N GLN A 44 1.18 4.66 12.55
CA GLN A 44 -0.16 4.15 12.79
C GLN A 44 -0.97 5.25 13.48
N MET A 45 -2.26 5.37 13.17
CA MET A 45 -3.12 6.27 13.95
C MET A 45 -3.36 5.66 15.33
N SER A 46 -3.26 6.48 16.36
CA SER A 46 -3.58 6.08 17.72
C SER A 46 -5.01 5.53 17.81
N GLU A 47 -5.23 4.59 18.74
CA GLU A 47 -6.57 4.03 18.96
C GLU A 47 -7.61 5.12 19.28
N ILE A 48 -7.17 6.17 19.98
CA ILE A 48 -8.00 7.33 20.33
C ILE A 48 -8.40 8.09 19.06
N CYS A 49 -7.48 8.35 18.13
CA CYS A 49 -7.80 8.99 16.86
C CYS A 49 -8.84 8.18 16.07
N VAL A 50 -8.62 6.86 15.95
CA VAL A 50 -9.55 5.96 15.25
C VAL A 50 -10.91 5.94 15.93
N LYS A 51 -10.95 5.96 17.26
CA LYS A 51 -12.20 6.03 18.03
C LYS A 51 -12.93 7.37 17.80
N LEU A 52 -12.23 8.49 17.88
CA LEU A 52 -12.81 9.82 17.64
C LEU A 52 -13.41 9.92 16.24
N PHE A 53 -12.76 9.32 15.23
CA PHE A 53 -13.33 9.20 13.89
C PHE A 53 -14.61 8.34 13.88
N LYS A 54 -14.57 7.12 14.42
CA LYS A 54 -15.72 6.20 14.45
C LYS A 54 -16.93 6.76 15.21
N ASP A 55 -16.67 7.53 16.27
CA ASP A 55 -17.70 8.19 17.09
C ASP A 55 -18.24 9.48 16.43
N GLY A 56 -17.75 9.85 15.24
CA GLY A 56 -18.14 11.09 14.54
C GLY A 56 -17.72 12.36 15.28
N VAL A 57 -16.69 12.28 16.12
CA VAL A 57 -16.17 13.40 16.91
C VAL A 57 -15.09 14.16 16.14
N LEU A 58 -14.22 13.44 15.43
CA LEU A 58 -13.24 14.06 14.54
C LEU A 58 -13.95 14.74 13.37
N GLU A 59 -13.69 16.04 13.16
CA GLU A 59 -14.21 16.76 12.00
C GLU A 59 -13.56 16.24 10.71
N THR A 60 -14.40 15.90 9.73
CA THR A 60 -13.97 15.36 8.44
C THR A 60 -14.02 16.40 7.32
N GLU A 61 -14.77 17.49 7.52
CA GLU A 61 -14.84 18.61 6.58
C GLU A 61 -13.73 19.62 6.89
N ILE A 62 -12.68 19.61 6.07
CA ILE A 62 -11.49 20.45 6.28
C ILE A 62 -11.50 21.62 5.30
N GLY A 63 -11.67 22.84 5.83
CA GLY A 63 -11.64 24.06 5.05
C GLY A 63 -10.24 24.41 4.55
N ASP A 64 -10.15 25.15 3.45
CA ASP A 64 -8.85 25.53 2.86
C ASP A 64 -8.06 26.53 3.72
N SER A 65 -8.74 27.23 4.65
CA SER A 65 -8.13 28.16 5.61
C SER A 65 -7.74 27.53 6.94
N ASP A 66 -7.99 26.23 7.12
CA ASP A 66 -7.75 25.55 8.39
C ASP A 66 -6.25 25.28 8.59
N ASP A 67 -5.77 25.39 9.83
CA ASP A 67 -4.38 25.04 10.14
C ASP A 67 -4.18 23.53 9.89
N PRO A 68 -3.32 23.13 8.93
CA PRO A 68 -3.13 21.72 8.61
C PRO A 68 -2.54 20.92 9.77
N ARG A 69 -1.96 21.55 10.79
CA ARG A 69 -1.37 20.88 11.95
C ARG A 69 -2.39 20.53 13.03
N LEU A 70 -3.61 21.08 12.94
CA LEU A 70 -4.66 20.93 13.93
C LEU A 70 -5.84 20.17 13.34
N SER A 71 -6.29 19.15 14.07
CA SER A 71 -7.52 18.44 13.79
C SER A 71 -8.64 19.01 14.65
N LYS A 72 -9.74 19.42 14.00
CA LYS A 72 -10.92 19.96 14.68
C LYS A 72 -11.83 18.85 15.19
N MET A 73 -12.50 19.10 16.31
CA MET A 73 -13.48 18.21 16.91
C MET A 73 -14.87 18.83 16.84
N ARG A 74 -15.90 17.99 16.72
CA ARG A 74 -17.31 18.40 16.72
C ARG A 74 -17.86 18.65 18.13
N LYS A 75 -17.11 18.25 19.16
CA LYS A 75 -17.40 18.49 20.57
C LYS A 75 -16.09 18.60 21.35
N GLU A 76 -16.18 19.12 22.56
CA GLU A 76 -15.03 19.33 23.43
C GLU A 76 -14.37 17.99 23.81
N VAL A 77 -13.05 17.95 23.74
CA VAL A 77 -12.22 16.80 24.12
C VAL A 77 -11.08 17.25 25.01
N VAL A 78 -10.51 16.32 25.76
CA VAL A 78 -9.32 16.58 26.59
C VAL A 78 -8.07 16.20 25.81
N ALA A 79 -7.20 17.17 25.51
CA ALA A 79 -5.88 16.96 24.95
C ALA A 79 -4.82 17.68 25.80
N GLY A 80 -3.72 17.01 26.13
CA GLY A 80 -2.68 17.58 27.01
C GLY A 80 -3.20 18.04 28.38
N GLY A 81 -4.30 17.46 28.87
CA GLY A 81 -4.93 17.82 30.15
C GLY A 81 -5.80 19.08 30.10
N LYS A 82 -6.15 19.59 28.91
CA LYS A 82 -7.03 20.75 28.73
C LYS A 82 -8.20 20.41 27.81
N ASP A 83 -9.34 21.01 28.11
CA ASP A 83 -10.50 20.98 27.22
C ASP A 83 -10.21 21.83 25.98
N THR A 84 -10.44 21.26 24.79
CA THR A 84 -10.19 21.91 23.50
C THR A 84 -11.12 21.38 22.41
N MET A 85 -11.30 22.19 21.37
CA MET A 85 -11.97 21.81 20.11
C MET A 85 -10.96 21.54 18.99
N GLU A 86 -9.68 21.82 19.22
CA GLU A 86 -8.60 21.63 18.25
C GLU A 86 -7.46 20.84 18.92
N VAL A 87 -7.06 19.75 18.28
CA VAL A 87 -6.02 18.85 18.78
C VAL A 87 -4.85 18.88 17.81
N ASP A 88 -3.63 19.03 18.34
CA ASP A 88 -2.41 18.89 17.55
C ASP A 88 -2.30 17.47 17.00
N ASN A 89 -2.08 17.35 15.69
CA ASN A 89 -2.04 16.06 15.01
C ASN A 89 -1.01 15.10 15.59
N ASP A 90 0.07 15.60 16.21
CA ASP A 90 1.11 14.76 16.81
C ASP A 90 0.57 13.87 17.95
N PHE A 91 -0.52 14.27 18.63
CA PHE A 91 -1.20 13.39 19.60
C PHE A 91 -1.81 12.14 18.97
N PHE A 92 -2.03 12.15 17.65
CA PHE A 92 -2.64 11.04 16.93
C PHE A 92 -1.62 10.10 16.28
N LEU A 93 -0.36 10.50 16.19
CA LEU A 93 0.66 9.75 15.46
C LEU A 93 1.40 8.78 16.37
N VAL A 94 1.40 7.50 16.00
CA VAL A 94 2.25 6.47 16.62
C VAL A 94 3.33 6.10 15.59
N PRO A 95 4.61 6.50 15.80
CA PRO A 95 5.67 6.20 14.84
C PRO A 95 5.97 4.71 14.77
N VAL A 96 6.13 4.19 13.55
CA VAL A 96 6.43 2.80 13.24
C VAL A 96 7.82 2.70 12.64
N LYS A 97 8.66 1.79 13.15
CA LYS A 97 10.02 1.60 12.65
C LYS A 97 9.99 0.94 11.26
N ILE A 98 10.60 1.60 10.29
CA ILE A 98 10.92 1.01 8.99
C ILE A 98 12.19 0.16 9.15
N SER A 99 12.13 -1.10 8.73
CA SER A 99 13.26 -2.02 8.76
C SER A 99 13.48 -2.58 7.36
N ASP A 100 14.73 -2.68 6.93
CA ASP A 100 15.06 -3.28 5.65
C ASP A 100 14.67 -4.75 5.63
N HIS A 101 14.05 -5.16 4.52
CA HIS A 101 13.66 -6.55 4.30
C HIS A 101 13.95 -6.94 2.86
N GLN A 102 14.57 -8.10 2.68
CA GLN A 102 14.71 -8.73 1.38
C GLN A 102 13.66 -9.83 1.24
N GLY A 103 12.60 -9.53 0.49
CA GLY A 103 11.51 -10.47 0.23
C GLY A 103 11.82 -11.45 -0.91
N PRO A 104 11.01 -12.52 -1.05
CA PRO A 104 11.17 -13.50 -2.13
C PRO A 104 10.63 -13.01 -3.49
N LEU A 105 9.92 -11.87 -3.50
CA LEU A 105 9.32 -11.28 -4.69
C LEU A 105 10.33 -10.39 -5.41
N SER A 106 10.34 -10.49 -6.73
CA SER A 106 11.03 -9.58 -7.63
C SER A 106 10.17 -8.34 -7.91
N VAL A 107 10.82 -7.29 -8.41
CA VAL A 107 10.22 -5.98 -8.75
C VAL A 107 10.46 -5.63 -10.22
N GLY A 108 10.52 -6.65 -11.07
CA GLY A 108 10.96 -6.55 -12.47
C GLY A 108 9.83 -6.46 -13.49
N PHE A 109 8.57 -6.60 -13.05
CA PHE A 109 7.39 -6.47 -13.90
C PHE A 109 6.86 -5.02 -13.90
N PRO A 110 6.31 -4.52 -15.03
CA PRO A 110 5.70 -3.19 -15.06
C PRO A 110 4.55 -3.03 -14.05
N ILE A 111 4.54 -1.91 -13.35
CA ILE A 111 3.55 -1.57 -12.33
C ILE A 111 2.33 -0.93 -12.98
N GLU A 112 1.13 -1.39 -12.62
CA GLU A 112 -0.13 -0.78 -13.07
C GLU A 112 -0.25 0.71 -12.69
N ASN A 113 -1.08 1.46 -13.43
CA ASN A 113 -1.36 2.88 -13.19
C ASN A 113 -0.16 3.84 -13.28
N ARG A 114 0.95 3.45 -13.94
CA ARG A 114 2.12 4.32 -14.20
C ARG A 114 2.23 4.82 -15.65
N GLY A 115 1.12 4.92 -16.37
CA GLY A 115 1.09 5.38 -17.75
C GLY A 115 0.23 4.48 -18.63
N SER A 116 0.84 3.82 -19.61
CA SER A 116 0.13 2.89 -20.48
C SER A 116 -0.30 1.62 -19.75
N ARG A 117 -1.44 1.06 -20.15
CA ARG A 117 -1.94 -0.22 -19.65
C ARG A 117 -0.90 -1.32 -19.91
N VAL A 118 -0.60 -2.11 -18.89
CA VAL A 118 0.30 -3.26 -19.02
C VAL A 118 -0.37 -4.32 -19.90
N GLY A 119 0.27 -4.63 -21.04
CA GLY A 119 -0.21 -5.60 -22.01
C GLY A 119 0.40 -7.00 -21.82
N MET A 120 -0.16 -8.01 -22.49
CA MET A 120 0.37 -9.38 -22.48
C MET A 120 1.80 -9.49 -23.06
N SER A 121 2.21 -8.56 -23.92
CA SER A 121 3.60 -8.47 -24.41
C SER A 121 4.62 -8.23 -23.29
N ALA A 122 4.22 -7.56 -22.20
CA ALA A 122 5.05 -7.41 -21.00
C ALA A 122 5.22 -8.72 -20.26
N LEU A 123 4.16 -9.54 -20.17
CA LEU A 123 4.22 -10.90 -19.61
C LEU A 123 5.19 -11.77 -20.40
N ARG A 124 5.07 -11.79 -21.73
CA ARG A 124 6.01 -12.51 -22.61
C ARG A 124 7.45 -12.07 -22.39
N SER A 125 7.69 -10.76 -22.49
CA SER A 125 9.03 -10.18 -22.37
C SER A 125 9.66 -10.45 -21.00
N HIS A 126 8.87 -10.41 -19.92
CA HIS A 126 9.32 -10.79 -18.58
C HIS A 126 9.70 -12.28 -18.56
N LEU A 127 8.79 -13.17 -18.93
CA LEU A 127 8.98 -14.62 -18.88
C LEU A 127 10.16 -15.11 -19.73
N ASP A 128 10.43 -14.45 -20.86
CA ASP A 128 11.59 -14.74 -21.72
C ASP A 128 12.91 -14.32 -21.07
N ARG A 129 12.95 -13.14 -20.45
CA ARG A 129 14.14 -12.61 -19.76
C ARG A 129 14.57 -13.51 -18.61
N VAL A 130 13.61 -14.09 -17.88
CA VAL A 130 13.86 -14.95 -16.72
C VAL A 130 13.70 -16.45 -17.02
N LYS A 131 13.66 -16.86 -18.30
CA LYS A 131 13.42 -18.27 -18.70
C LYS A 131 14.39 -19.31 -18.13
N HIS A 132 15.57 -18.87 -17.71
CA HIS A 132 16.59 -19.72 -17.11
C HIS A 132 16.29 -20.08 -15.64
N LEU A 133 15.32 -19.42 -15.02
CA LEU A 133 14.91 -19.66 -13.64
C LEU A 133 13.78 -20.70 -13.56
N PRO A 134 13.62 -21.40 -12.41
CA PRO A 134 12.44 -22.21 -12.15
C PRO A 134 11.14 -21.40 -12.30
N PHE A 135 10.07 -22.04 -12.77
CA PHE A 135 8.82 -21.34 -13.09
C PHE A 135 8.26 -20.52 -11.90
N VAL A 136 8.33 -21.05 -10.67
CA VAL A 136 7.89 -20.31 -9.48
C VAL A 136 8.64 -18.99 -9.29
N LYS A 137 9.94 -18.94 -9.60
CA LYS A 137 10.75 -17.71 -9.55
C LYS A 137 10.38 -16.75 -10.68
N ARG A 138 10.02 -17.28 -11.86
CA ARG A 138 9.56 -16.48 -13.01
C ARG A 138 8.25 -15.74 -12.76
N ILE A 139 7.41 -16.27 -11.87
CA ILE A 139 6.12 -15.64 -11.49
C ILE A 139 6.13 -15.00 -10.10
N SER A 140 7.27 -15.01 -9.40
CA SER A 140 7.43 -14.40 -8.07
C SER A 140 7.56 -12.88 -8.20
N ASP A 141 6.54 -12.21 -8.72
CA ASP A 141 6.43 -10.75 -8.83
C ASP A 141 4.96 -10.37 -8.59
N PHE A 142 4.73 -9.42 -7.67
CA PHE A 142 3.37 -9.06 -7.27
C PHE A 142 2.54 -8.51 -8.43
N HIS A 143 3.10 -7.63 -9.24
CA HIS A 143 2.39 -7.00 -10.36
C HIS A 143 2.15 -7.98 -11.50
N LEU A 144 3.07 -8.94 -11.70
CA LEU A 144 2.82 -10.06 -12.60
C LEU A 144 1.62 -10.91 -12.13
N LEU A 145 1.58 -11.24 -10.84
CA LEU A 145 0.46 -12.01 -10.28
C LEU A 145 -0.88 -11.26 -10.43
N LEU A 146 -0.91 -9.95 -10.20
CA LEU A 146 -2.09 -9.11 -10.45
C LEU A 146 -2.51 -9.13 -11.92
N GLN A 147 -1.54 -9.05 -12.84
CA GLN A 147 -1.80 -9.07 -14.28
C GLN A 147 -2.42 -10.40 -14.72
N VAL A 148 -1.90 -11.52 -14.20
CA VAL A 148 -2.42 -12.86 -14.50
C VAL A 148 -3.77 -13.10 -13.81
N ALA A 149 -3.97 -12.57 -12.60
CA ALA A 149 -5.24 -12.67 -11.87
C ALA A 149 -6.43 -12.06 -12.62
N SER A 150 -6.19 -11.16 -13.59
CA SER A 150 -7.25 -10.64 -14.47
C SER A 150 -7.84 -11.69 -15.42
N PHE A 151 -7.22 -12.86 -15.55
CA PHE A 151 -7.63 -13.95 -16.45
C PHE A 151 -7.91 -15.28 -15.72
N LEU A 152 -7.66 -15.33 -14.40
CA LEU A 152 -7.80 -16.54 -13.59
C LEU A 152 -8.91 -16.38 -12.56
N ASP A 153 -9.39 -17.50 -12.01
CA ASP A 153 -10.38 -17.46 -10.94
C ASP A 153 -9.74 -16.91 -9.65
N VAL A 154 -10.22 -15.75 -9.21
CA VAL A 154 -9.72 -15.05 -8.01
C VAL A 154 -9.95 -15.85 -6.72
N LYS A 155 -10.94 -16.75 -6.69
CA LYS A 155 -11.28 -17.57 -5.51
C LYS A 155 -10.54 -18.91 -5.49
N ALA A 156 -10.14 -19.45 -6.64
CA ALA A 156 -9.51 -20.76 -6.73
C ALA A 156 -8.04 -20.71 -7.17
N ASP A 157 -7.77 -20.07 -8.31
CA ASP A 157 -6.46 -20.13 -8.96
C ASP A 157 -5.45 -19.17 -8.31
N VAL A 158 -5.89 -17.94 -8.00
CA VAL A 158 -5.02 -16.93 -7.39
C VAL A 158 -4.47 -17.38 -6.03
N PRO A 159 -5.29 -17.94 -5.10
CA PRO A 159 -4.76 -18.49 -3.85
C PRO A 159 -3.77 -19.64 -4.06
N ALA A 160 -4.01 -20.52 -5.04
CA ALA A 160 -3.12 -21.64 -5.35
C ALA A 160 -1.75 -21.15 -5.87
N LEU A 161 -1.74 -20.19 -6.78
CA LEU A 161 -0.51 -19.57 -7.30
C LEU A 161 0.24 -18.78 -6.22
N ALA A 162 -0.48 -17.99 -5.42
CA ALA A 162 0.08 -17.24 -4.31
C ALA A 162 0.70 -18.17 -3.26
N ALA A 163 0.09 -19.33 -2.97
CA ALA A 163 0.65 -20.34 -2.09
C ALA A 163 1.96 -20.93 -2.64
N CYS A 164 2.02 -21.20 -3.96
CA CYS A 164 3.24 -21.67 -4.61
C CYS A 164 4.36 -20.63 -4.51
N VAL A 165 4.06 -19.35 -4.77
CA VAL A 165 5.02 -18.25 -4.65
C VAL A 165 5.46 -18.06 -3.19
N LYS A 166 4.54 -18.09 -2.23
CA LYS A 166 4.85 -17.94 -0.80
C LYS A 166 5.77 -19.04 -0.28
N THR A 167 5.52 -20.28 -0.68
CA THR A 167 6.29 -21.46 -0.24
C THR A 167 7.45 -21.81 -1.17
N GLN A 168 7.58 -21.09 -2.28
CA GLN A 168 8.54 -21.37 -3.35
C GLN A 168 8.45 -22.82 -3.87
N SER A 169 7.24 -23.36 -3.91
CA SER A 169 6.97 -24.73 -4.36
C SER A 169 6.81 -24.84 -5.87
N ARG A 170 6.78 -26.07 -6.37
CA ARG A 170 6.47 -26.35 -7.78
C ARG A 170 5.08 -25.80 -8.13
N VAL A 171 4.99 -25.06 -9.23
CA VAL A 171 3.72 -24.61 -9.80
C VAL A 171 3.12 -25.77 -10.62
N PRO A 172 1.84 -26.13 -10.43
CA PRO A 172 1.19 -27.16 -11.24
C PRO A 172 1.29 -26.90 -12.75
N GLU A 173 1.51 -27.95 -13.54
CA GLU A 173 1.76 -27.85 -15.00
C GLU A 173 0.63 -27.12 -15.73
N GLY A 174 -0.63 -27.34 -15.32
CA GLY A 174 -1.78 -26.66 -15.90
C GLY A 174 -1.67 -25.14 -15.81
N TYR A 175 -1.23 -24.61 -14.66
CA TYR A 175 -1.02 -23.18 -14.50
C TYR A 175 0.17 -22.66 -15.30
N GLN A 176 1.24 -23.46 -15.42
CA GLN A 176 2.38 -23.07 -16.25
C GLN A 176 1.94 -22.89 -17.71
N LEU A 177 1.21 -23.86 -18.26
CA LEU A 177 0.68 -23.82 -19.62
C LEU A 177 -0.29 -22.66 -19.83
N LEU A 178 -1.19 -22.40 -18.89
CA LEU A 178 -2.13 -21.28 -18.97
C LEU A 178 -1.40 -19.94 -19.04
N ILE A 179 -0.43 -19.72 -18.15
CA ILE A 179 0.35 -18.48 -18.09
C ILE A 179 1.20 -18.29 -19.35
N GLU A 180 1.85 -19.36 -19.83
CA GLU A 180 2.61 -19.32 -21.09
C GLU A 180 1.72 -19.10 -22.32
N SER A 181 0.49 -19.63 -22.30
CA SER A 181 -0.51 -19.36 -23.33
C SER A 181 -0.96 -17.90 -23.33
N LEU A 182 -1.21 -17.31 -22.15
CA LEU A 182 -1.54 -15.88 -22.02
C LEU A 182 -0.41 -15.01 -22.57
N ALA A 183 0.83 -15.33 -22.22
CA ALA A 183 2.01 -14.65 -22.76
C ALA A 183 2.12 -14.81 -24.28
N SER A 184 1.69 -15.95 -24.83
CA SER A 184 1.76 -16.26 -26.25
C SER A 184 0.74 -15.53 -27.12
N GLN A 185 -0.28 -14.92 -26.51
CA GLN A 185 -1.31 -14.11 -27.21
C GLN A 185 -0.92 -12.64 -27.37
N GLY A 186 0.12 -12.18 -26.65
CA GLY A 186 0.59 -10.79 -26.64
C GLY A 186 1.78 -10.50 -27.53
#